data_AF-A0A0S8KN22-F1
#
_entry.id   AF-A0A0S8KN22-F1
#
_cell.length_a   1.000
_cell.length_b   1.000
_cell.length_c   1.000
_cell.angle_alpha   90.00
_cell.angle_beta   90.00
_cell.angle_gamma   90.00
#
_symmetry.space_group_name_H-M   'P 1'
#
loop_
_entity.id
_entity.type
_entity.pdbx_description
1 polymer ?
#
loop_
_entity_poly.entity_id
_entity_poly.type
_entity_poly.pdbx_seq_one_letter_code
_entity_poly.pdbx_strand_id
1 'polypeptide(L)'
;PGQRATGEEYHLSVDARRGYVYLSDALRGTVHILRDATLPPPPSPTPTDTPTPWPTLTPQLEPGPTATVAQEPTCAQLPGPPFEAYWSRDRTLRLGLGCATQERQSTFMAEQSFERGHMIWREPDRIVFVLYNDGVWRSFADRWREDMPEYGCEGTPPGSMLQPKRGFGLVWCVEEGVKEGLGWALDEEQGYTNEWQVFERGEMIVSGAGHVVYALFADDTFLEYPVR
;
A
#
# COMPACT_ATOMS: atom_id res chain seq x y z
N PRO A 1 3.02 47.42 22.20
CA PRO A 1 3.71 47.08 20.94
C PRO A 1 4.50 45.77 21.13
N GLY A 2 3.79 44.66 20.90
CA GLY A 2 4.34 43.30 21.00
C GLY A 2 4.84 42.84 19.64
N GLN A 3 6.07 42.35 19.61
CA GLN A 3 6.63 41.62 18.48
C GLN A 3 6.56 40.14 18.87
N ARG A 4 5.80 39.33 18.12
CA ARG A 4 5.85 37.87 18.23
C ARG A 4 7.20 37.42 17.71
N ALA A 5 8.04 36.86 18.59
CA ALA A 5 9.20 36.09 18.17
C ALA A 5 8.68 34.85 17.41
N THR A 6 9.14 34.72 16.17
CA THR A 6 8.85 33.63 15.24
C THR A 6 9.29 32.30 15.84
N GLY A 7 8.40 31.31 15.77
CA GLY A 7 8.53 30.00 16.41
C GLY A 7 9.71 29.18 15.87
N GLU A 8 10.22 28.33 16.75
CA GLU A 8 11.29 27.37 16.51
C GLU A 8 10.98 26.48 15.30
N GLU A 9 11.88 26.45 14.31
CA GLU A 9 11.71 25.66 13.09
C GLU A 9 12.22 24.23 13.32
N TYR A 10 11.31 23.39 13.83
CA TYR A 10 11.50 21.95 13.89
C TYR A 10 10.97 21.33 12.60
N HIS A 11 11.71 20.37 12.02
CA HIS A 11 11.18 19.55 10.93
C HIS A 11 10.90 18.14 11.41
N LEU A 12 9.75 17.62 10.98
CA LEU A 12 9.30 16.27 11.28
C LEU A 12 9.32 15.44 9.99
N SER A 13 9.80 14.20 10.08
CA SER A 13 9.74 13.23 8.99
C SER A 13 9.42 11.84 9.53
N VAL A 14 8.64 11.07 8.80
CA VAL A 14 8.17 9.74 9.22
C VAL A 14 8.71 8.69 8.25
N ASP A 15 9.33 7.64 8.79
CA ASP A 15 9.68 6.42 8.06
C ASP A 15 8.74 5.31 8.51
N ALA A 16 7.65 5.15 7.74
CA ALA A 16 6.61 4.18 8.04
C ALA A 16 7.10 2.72 7.89
N ARG A 17 8.09 2.46 7.02
CA ARG A 17 8.65 1.12 6.84
C ARG A 17 9.44 0.66 8.08
N ARG A 18 10.10 1.58 8.78
CA ARG A 18 10.89 1.28 9.99
C ARG A 18 10.20 1.65 11.31
N GLY A 19 9.07 2.34 11.26
CA GLY A 19 8.34 2.79 12.45
C GLY A 19 9.07 3.89 13.23
N TYR A 20 9.80 4.78 12.54
CA TYR A 20 10.54 5.87 13.16
C TYR A 20 9.97 7.23 12.80
N VAL A 21 10.02 8.14 13.77
CA VAL A 21 9.77 9.57 13.57
C VAL A 21 11.05 10.33 13.84
N TYR A 22 11.52 11.09 12.85
CA TYR A 22 12.70 11.94 12.94
C TYR A 22 12.26 13.37 13.24
N LEU A 23 12.81 13.95 14.30
CA LEU A 23 12.66 15.36 14.63
C LEU A 23 14.03 16.01 14.50
N SER A 24 14.19 16.91 13.52
CA SER A 24 15.42 17.67 13.34
C SER A 24 15.30 19.09 13.89
N ASP A 25 16.35 19.50 14.59
CA ASP A 25 16.59 20.87 15.04
C ASP A 25 17.78 21.41 14.25
N ALA A 26 17.48 22.24 13.25
CA ALA A 26 18.49 22.79 12.34
C ALA A 26 19.45 23.77 13.04
N LEU A 27 19.04 24.40 14.14
CA LEU A 27 19.87 25.33 14.91
C LEU A 27 20.89 24.60 15.78
N ARG A 28 20.49 23.47 16.37
CA ARG A 28 21.37 22.66 17.22
C ARG A 28 22.13 21.58 16.45
N GLY A 29 21.78 21.34 15.18
CA GLY A 29 22.39 20.30 14.34
C GLY A 29 22.09 18.89 14.84
N THR A 30 20.98 18.71 15.55
CA THR A 30 20.60 17.45 16.20
C THR A 30 19.41 16.83 15.51
N VAL A 31 19.45 15.50 15.36
CA VAL A 31 18.31 14.69 14.93
C VAL A 31 17.93 13.76 16.08
N HIS A 32 16.70 13.87 16.54
CA HIS A 32 16.11 12.95 17.50
C HIS A 32 15.32 11.88 16.75
N ILE A 33 15.59 10.62 17.07
CA ILE A 33 14.83 9.48 16.55
C ILE A 33 13.87 9.04 17.64
N LEU A 34 12.58 9.23 17.39
CA LEU A 34 11.51 8.77 18.25
C LEU A 34 11.07 7.37 17.79
N ARG A 35 10.98 6.46 18.74
CA ARG A 35 10.49 5.09 18.55
C ARG A 35 9.49 4.77 19.64
N ASP A 36 8.53 3.94 19.32
CA ASP A 36 7.67 3.36 20.34
C ASP A 36 8.50 2.46 21.26
N ALA A 37 8.31 2.64 22.57
CA ALA A 37 8.86 1.77 23.59
C ALA A 37 7.70 0.99 24.20
N THR A 38 7.81 -0.33 24.25
CA THR A 38 6.89 -1.16 25.02
C THR A 38 7.08 -0.86 26.50
N LEU A 39 6.19 -0.05 27.06
CA LEU A 39 6.14 0.16 28.49
C LEU A 39 5.45 -1.04 29.15
N PRO A 40 5.96 -1.52 30.30
CA PRO A 40 5.18 -2.46 31.09
C PRO A 40 3.82 -1.81 31.42
N PRO A 41 2.74 -2.60 31.51
CA PRO A 41 1.44 -2.07 31.92
C PRO A 41 1.63 -1.32 33.26
N PRO A 42 0.98 -0.15 33.43
CA PRO A 42 1.11 0.61 34.67
C PRO A 42 0.74 -0.31 35.85
N PRO A 43 1.44 -0.20 36.99
CA PRO A 43 1.07 -0.96 38.16
C PRO A 43 -0.40 -0.69 38.47
N SER A 44 -1.18 -1.76 38.66
CA SER A 44 -2.58 -1.65 39.05
C SER A 44 -2.68 -0.68 40.23
N PRO A 45 -3.63 0.29 40.22
CA PRO A 45 -3.75 1.24 41.31
C PRO A 45 -3.87 0.46 42.61
N THR A 46 -2.89 0.64 43.50
CA THR A 46 -3.00 0.08 44.85
C THR A 46 -4.15 0.84 45.50
N PRO A 47 -5.25 0.15 45.88
CA PRO A 47 -6.36 0.83 46.54
C PRO A 47 -5.81 1.49 47.80
N THR A 48 -5.75 2.82 47.81
CA THR A 48 -5.48 3.59 49.01
C THR A 48 -6.84 3.83 49.64
N ASP A 49 -7.16 3.02 50.66
CA ASP A 49 -8.37 3.20 51.46
C ASP A 49 -8.26 4.52 52.23
N THR A 50 -8.63 5.61 51.58
CA THR A 50 -8.95 6.87 52.24
C THR A 50 -10.42 6.75 52.65
N PRO A 51 -10.75 6.63 53.95
CA PRO A 51 -12.15 6.54 54.36
C PRO A 51 -12.85 7.87 54.05
N THR A 52 -13.62 7.90 52.97
CA THR A 52 -14.55 8.99 52.65
C THR A 52 -15.89 8.71 53.33
N PRO A 53 -16.53 9.72 53.97
CA PRO A 53 -17.78 9.54 54.70
C PRO A 53 -19.05 9.49 53.82
N TRP A 54 -18.89 9.37 52.49
CA TRP A 54 -20.01 9.38 51.53
C TRP A 54 -20.04 8.09 50.72
N PRO A 55 -21.23 7.56 50.36
CA PRO A 55 -21.32 6.38 49.52
C PRO A 55 -20.76 6.70 48.13
N THR A 56 -19.58 6.16 47.83
CA THR A 56 -19.00 6.18 46.49
C THR A 56 -19.87 5.27 45.62
N LEU A 57 -20.54 5.83 44.61
CA LEU A 57 -21.11 5.03 43.53
C LEU A 57 -19.95 4.39 42.77
N THR A 58 -19.71 3.10 42.98
CA THR A 58 -18.70 2.34 42.24
C THR A 58 -19.17 2.26 40.78
N PRO A 59 -18.48 2.88 39.80
CA PRO A 59 -18.79 2.64 38.40
C PRO A 59 -18.56 1.15 38.13
N GLN A 60 -19.63 0.45 37.75
CA GLN A 60 -19.53 -0.94 37.31
C GLN A 60 -18.71 -0.94 36.02
N LEU A 61 -17.55 -1.59 36.05
CA LEU A 61 -16.73 -1.85 34.88
C LEU A 61 -17.58 -2.64 33.88
N GLU A 62 -18.08 -1.95 32.85
CA GLU A 62 -18.65 -2.60 31.69
C GLU A 62 -17.48 -3.34 30.99
N PRO A 63 -17.59 -4.66 30.75
CA PRO A 63 -16.54 -5.37 30.04
C PRO A 63 -16.32 -4.69 28.70
N GLY A 64 -15.12 -4.14 28.48
CA GLY A 64 -14.74 -3.60 27.18
C GLY A 64 -14.92 -4.67 26.11
N PRO A 65 -15.20 -4.29 24.85
CA PRO A 65 -15.35 -5.27 23.77
C PRO A 65 -14.14 -6.19 23.74
N THR A 66 -14.37 -7.49 23.99
CA THR A 66 -13.33 -8.51 23.87
C THR A 66 -12.80 -8.46 22.45
N ALA A 67 -11.52 -8.10 22.29
CA ALA A 67 -10.86 -8.11 21.00
C ALA A 67 -10.94 -9.54 20.42
N THR A 68 -11.82 -9.74 19.44
CA THR A 68 -11.96 -11.03 18.77
C THR A 68 -10.75 -11.19 17.86
N VAL A 69 -9.84 -12.11 18.20
CA VAL A 69 -8.69 -12.42 17.34
C VAL A 69 -9.23 -12.98 16.03
N ALA A 70 -8.92 -12.32 14.91
CA ALA A 70 -9.28 -12.80 13.58
C ALA A 70 -8.73 -14.23 13.38
N GLN A 71 -9.63 -15.17 13.09
CA GLN A 71 -9.27 -16.57 12.86
C GLN A 71 -8.51 -16.71 11.52
N GLU A 72 -7.48 -17.54 11.50
CA GLU A 72 -6.73 -17.81 10.28
C GLU A 72 -7.52 -18.73 9.36
N PRO A 73 -7.47 -18.51 8.03
CA PRO A 73 -8.21 -19.34 7.10
C PRO A 73 -7.65 -20.76 7.05
N THR A 74 -8.53 -21.75 6.91
CA THR A 74 -8.15 -23.13 6.58
C THR A 74 -8.35 -23.36 5.10
N CYS A 75 -7.26 -23.49 4.35
CA CYS A 75 -7.31 -23.53 2.88
C CYS A 75 -7.28 -24.95 2.33
N ALA A 76 -8.17 -25.25 1.39
CA ALA A 76 -8.14 -26.49 0.62
C ALA A 76 -6.98 -26.50 -0.40
N GLN A 77 -6.61 -25.31 -0.90
CA GLN A 77 -5.51 -25.10 -1.84
C GLN A 77 -4.60 -23.99 -1.31
N LEU A 78 -3.30 -24.27 -1.32
CA LEU A 78 -2.26 -23.28 -1.02
C LEU A 78 -1.88 -22.53 -2.30
N PRO A 79 -1.35 -21.31 -2.19
CA PRO A 79 -0.81 -20.59 -3.34
C PRO A 79 0.36 -21.36 -3.97
N GLY A 80 0.57 -21.20 -5.27
CA GLY A 80 1.74 -21.75 -5.94
C GLY A 80 2.98 -20.86 -5.74
N PRO A 81 4.20 -21.35 -6.02
CA PRO A 81 5.37 -20.49 -6.11
C PRO A 81 5.21 -19.42 -7.20
N PRO A 82 5.72 -18.19 -7.00
CA PRO A 82 6.48 -17.73 -5.84
C PRO A 82 5.63 -17.29 -4.63
N PHE A 83 4.31 -17.19 -4.79
CA PHE A 83 3.38 -16.60 -3.81
C PHE A 83 3.33 -17.34 -2.47
N GLU A 84 3.43 -18.66 -2.49
CA GLU A 84 3.37 -19.52 -1.29
C GLU A 84 4.34 -19.08 -0.19
N ALA A 85 5.57 -18.70 -0.57
CA ALA A 85 6.62 -18.36 0.37
C ALA A 85 6.30 -17.08 1.17
N TYR A 86 5.62 -16.12 0.55
CA TYR A 86 5.17 -14.89 1.21
C TYR A 86 3.90 -15.15 2.01
N TRP A 87 2.90 -15.75 1.37
CA TRP A 87 1.59 -16.01 1.98
C TRP A 87 1.72 -16.87 3.25
N SER A 88 2.53 -17.92 3.23
CA SER A 88 2.72 -18.81 4.41
C SER A 88 3.38 -18.12 5.61
N ARG A 89 4.19 -17.08 5.38
CA ARG A 89 4.98 -16.40 6.42
C ARG A 89 4.32 -15.12 6.93
N ASP A 90 3.54 -14.45 6.09
CA ASP A 90 2.89 -13.19 6.45
C ASP A 90 1.43 -13.42 6.84
N ARG A 91 1.11 -13.20 8.12
CA ARG A 91 -0.26 -13.30 8.63
C ARG A 91 -1.19 -12.27 7.98
N THR A 92 -0.67 -11.12 7.57
CA THR A 92 -1.42 -10.06 6.88
C THR A 92 -1.93 -10.56 5.54
N LEU A 93 -1.08 -11.27 4.76
CA LEU A 93 -1.51 -11.89 3.50
C LEU A 93 -2.58 -12.95 3.74
N ARG A 94 -2.41 -13.81 4.74
CA ARG A 94 -3.38 -14.88 5.05
C ARG A 94 -4.74 -14.31 5.45
N LEU A 95 -4.77 -13.31 6.32
CA LEU A 95 -6.02 -12.69 6.76
C LEU A 95 -6.63 -11.79 5.68
N GLY A 96 -5.81 -11.03 4.95
CA GLY A 96 -6.25 -10.10 3.92
C GLY A 96 -6.75 -10.81 2.67
N LEU A 97 -5.91 -11.63 2.02
CA LEU A 97 -6.24 -12.31 0.77
C LEU A 97 -7.13 -13.55 0.97
N GLY A 98 -6.95 -14.27 2.08
CA GLY A 98 -7.59 -15.56 2.28
C GLY A 98 -6.92 -16.68 1.49
N CYS A 99 -7.70 -17.67 1.06
CA CYS A 99 -7.20 -18.83 0.33
C CYS A 99 -7.05 -18.56 -1.17
N ALA A 100 -6.15 -19.28 -1.83
CA ALA A 100 -6.07 -19.29 -3.30
C ALA A 100 -7.33 -19.96 -3.87
N THR A 101 -7.95 -19.35 -4.88
CA THR A 101 -9.20 -19.86 -5.48
C THR A 101 -8.97 -20.57 -6.82
N GLN A 102 -7.78 -20.38 -7.40
CA GLN A 102 -7.37 -21.00 -8.65
C GLN A 102 -5.86 -21.30 -8.64
N GLU A 103 -5.42 -22.11 -9.59
CA GLU A 103 -3.99 -22.34 -9.83
C GLU A 103 -3.28 -21.07 -10.27
N ARG A 104 -1.98 -21.00 -9.96
CA ARG A 104 -1.12 -19.89 -10.39
C ARG A 104 -0.91 -19.95 -11.90
N GLN A 105 -1.20 -18.84 -12.56
CA GLN A 105 -1.12 -18.68 -14.00
C GLN A 105 0.16 -17.95 -14.40
N SER A 106 0.59 -18.12 -15.65
CA SER A 106 1.68 -17.38 -16.27
C SER A 106 1.18 -16.81 -17.60
N THR A 107 1.43 -15.54 -17.84
CA THR A 107 0.92 -14.84 -19.03
C THR A 107 1.80 -13.64 -19.37
N PHE A 108 1.60 -13.08 -20.57
CA PHE A 108 2.23 -11.84 -20.94
C PHE A 108 1.59 -10.67 -20.18
N MET A 109 2.45 -9.78 -19.68
CA MET A 109 2.10 -8.55 -19.01
C MET A 109 2.96 -7.43 -19.57
N ALA A 110 2.44 -6.22 -19.54
CA ALA A 110 3.22 -5.03 -19.81
C ALA A 110 3.29 -4.17 -18.54
N GLU A 111 4.39 -3.48 -18.32
CA GLU A 111 4.62 -2.67 -17.14
C GLU A 111 5.22 -1.33 -17.54
N GLN A 112 4.80 -0.26 -16.85
CA GLN A 112 5.35 1.08 -17.05
C GLN A 112 5.44 1.82 -15.72
N SER A 113 6.61 2.42 -15.46
CA SER A 113 6.88 3.22 -14.27
C SER A 113 6.42 4.67 -14.47
N PHE A 114 5.91 5.28 -13.41
CA PHE A 114 5.46 6.67 -13.36
C PHE A 114 6.08 7.39 -12.15
N GLU A 115 6.01 8.72 -12.13
CA GLU A 115 6.57 9.54 -11.04
C GLU A 115 6.08 9.10 -9.64
N ARG A 116 4.82 8.68 -9.54
CA ARG A 116 4.14 8.38 -8.27
C ARG A 116 3.44 7.02 -8.26
N GLY A 117 3.91 6.09 -9.08
CA GLY A 117 3.35 4.75 -9.12
C GLY A 117 3.79 3.98 -10.35
N HIS A 118 3.02 2.97 -10.71
CA HIS A 118 3.26 2.17 -11.90
C HIS A 118 1.94 1.58 -12.41
N MET A 119 1.93 1.21 -13.68
CA MET A 119 0.85 0.45 -14.27
C MET A 119 1.34 -0.94 -14.68
N ILE A 120 0.44 -1.93 -14.55
CA ILE A 120 0.62 -3.29 -15.05
C ILE A 120 -0.58 -3.61 -15.92
N TRP A 121 -0.37 -3.99 -17.18
CA TRP A 121 -1.41 -4.53 -18.04
C TRP A 121 -1.27 -6.04 -18.12
N ARG A 122 -2.39 -6.75 -18.06
CA ARG A 122 -2.42 -8.21 -18.13
C ARG A 122 -3.22 -8.69 -19.34
N GLU A 123 -2.64 -9.60 -20.12
CA GLU A 123 -3.20 -10.01 -21.42
C GLU A 123 -4.55 -10.73 -21.36
N PRO A 124 -4.77 -11.77 -20.53
CA PRO A 124 -5.97 -12.61 -20.62
C PRO A 124 -7.29 -11.87 -20.43
N ASP A 125 -7.32 -10.88 -19.55
CA ASP A 125 -8.51 -10.08 -19.22
C ASP A 125 -8.40 -8.62 -19.69
N ARG A 126 -7.27 -8.24 -20.30
CA ARG A 126 -6.97 -6.88 -20.77
C ARG A 126 -7.21 -5.83 -19.69
N ILE A 127 -6.76 -6.11 -18.47
CA ILE A 127 -6.89 -5.20 -17.33
C ILE A 127 -5.59 -4.44 -17.11
N VAL A 128 -5.72 -3.13 -16.91
CA VAL A 128 -4.67 -2.25 -16.41
C VAL A 128 -4.85 -2.08 -14.90
N PHE A 129 -3.87 -2.53 -14.13
CA PHE A 129 -3.73 -2.24 -12.70
C PHE A 129 -2.91 -0.96 -12.55
N VAL A 130 -3.45 0.00 -11.83
CA VAL A 130 -2.77 1.25 -11.45
C VAL A 130 -2.43 1.14 -9.97
N LEU A 131 -1.14 1.16 -9.65
CA LEU A 131 -0.64 1.08 -8.27
C LEU A 131 0.03 2.42 -7.93
N TYR A 132 -0.51 3.12 -6.95
CA TYR A 132 -0.01 4.41 -6.49
C TYR A 132 1.00 4.22 -5.35
N ASN A 133 1.98 5.12 -5.24
CA ASN A 133 3.02 5.06 -4.21
C ASN A 133 2.50 5.21 -2.76
N ASP A 134 1.24 5.61 -2.58
CA ASP A 134 0.58 5.69 -1.28
C ASP A 134 -0.02 4.35 -0.80
N GLY A 135 0.12 3.27 -1.58
CA GLY A 135 -0.35 1.93 -1.23
C GLY A 135 -1.77 1.63 -1.70
N VAL A 136 -2.38 2.51 -2.49
CA VAL A 136 -3.70 2.30 -3.08
C VAL A 136 -3.55 1.75 -4.50
N TRP A 137 -4.45 0.84 -4.91
CA TRP A 137 -4.51 0.38 -6.29
C TRP A 137 -5.92 0.46 -6.88
N ARG A 138 -6.01 0.52 -8.21
CA ARG A 138 -7.27 0.45 -8.98
C ARG A 138 -7.06 -0.41 -10.22
N SER A 139 -8.13 -0.95 -10.79
CA SER A 139 -8.10 -1.62 -12.09
C SER A 139 -9.06 -0.99 -13.07
N PHE A 140 -8.64 -0.97 -14.33
CA PHE A 140 -9.41 -0.44 -15.45
C PHE A 140 -9.31 -1.40 -16.64
N ALA A 141 -10.39 -1.53 -17.39
CA ALA A 141 -10.33 -2.25 -18.66
C ALA A 141 -9.51 -1.45 -19.68
N ASP A 142 -8.58 -2.11 -20.37
CA ASP A 142 -7.92 -1.55 -21.54
C ASP A 142 -8.92 -1.47 -22.69
N ARG A 143 -9.41 -0.25 -22.92
CA ARG A 143 -10.36 0.09 -23.99
C ARG A 143 -9.67 0.56 -25.27
N TRP A 144 -8.34 0.57 -25.30
CA TRP A 144 -7.58 1.01 -26.46
C TRP A 144 -7.67 -0.04 -27.58
N ARG A 145 -7.70 0.46 -28.82
CA ARG A 145 -7.80 -0.35 -30.04
C ARG A 145 -6.83 0.20 -31.09
N GLU A 146 -6.36 -0.65 -32.00
CA GLU A 146 -5.35 -0.28 -33.02
C GLU A 146 -5.78 0.85 -33.96
N ASP A 147 -7.08 1.12 -34.07
CA ASP A 147 -7.63 2.24 -34.84
C ASP A 147 -7.73 3.56 -34.05
N MET A 148 -7.39 3.56 -32.76
CA MET A 148 -7.37 4.75 -31.91
C MET A 148 -6.00 5.47 -31.99
N PRO A 149 -5.95 6.78 -31.73
CA PRO A 149 -4.68 7.48 -31.57
C PRO A 149 -3.78 6.82 -30.54
N GLU A 150 -2.47 6.89 -30.75
CA GLU A 150 -1.46 6.33 -29.84
C GLU A 150 -1.49 7.03 -28.47
N TYR A 151 -1.79 8.34 -28.44
CA TYR A 151 -1.95 9.10 -27.20
C TYR A 151 -3.42 9.38 -26.91
N GLY A 152 -3.86 9.14 -25.67
CA GLY A 152 -5.25 9.32 -25.25
C GLY A 152 -5.70 10.78 -25.10
N CYS A 153 -4.75 11.71 -24.99
CA CYS A 153 -4.96 13.16 -24.83
C CYS A 153 -3.69 13.91 -25.22
N GLU A 154 -3.75 15.23 -25.33
CA GLU A 154 -2.54 16.04 -25.53
C GLU A 154 -1.72 16.12 -24.23
N GLY A 155 -0.40 16.05 -24.37
CA GLY A 155 0.54 16.13 -23.26
C GLY A 155 1.92 16.59 -23.72
N THR A 156 2.65 17.29 -22.86
CA THR A 156 4.06 17.65 -23.07
C THR A 156 4.83 17.28 -21.81
N PRO A 157 5.47 16.10 -21.77
CA PRO A 157 6.17 15.66 -20.59
C PRO A 157 7.39 16.55 -20.32
N PRO A 158 7.69 16.86 -19.05
CA PRO A 158 8.86 17.66 -18.70
C PRO A 158 10.15 16.82 -18.76
N GLY A 159 11.24 17.44 -19.20
CA GLY A 159 12.57 16.82 -19.16
C GLY A 159 12.66 15.55 -20.00
N SER A 160 13.11 14.45 -19.39
CA SER A 160 13.24 13.13 -20.02
C SER A 160 12.04 12.21 -19.75
N MET A 161 10.98 12.71 -19.12
CA MET A 161 9.77 11.92 -18.88
C MET A 161 9.02 11.69 -20.20
N LEU A 162 8.08 10.76 -20.16
CA LEU A 162 7.32 10.33 -21.33
C LEU A 162 5.83 10.50 -21.07
N GLN A 163 5.09 10.71 -22.16
CA GLN A 163 3.65 10.55 -22.14
C GLN A 163 3.34 9.06 -22.38
N PRO A 164 2.57 8.39 -21.50
CA PRO A 164 2.17 7.01 -21.73
C PRO A 164 1.30 6.89 -22.99
N LYS A 165 1.39 5.73 -23.64
CA LYS A 165 0.78 5.46 -24.94
C LYS A 165 -0.20 4.29 -24.85
N ARG A 166 -1.03 4.14 -25.88
CA ARG A 166 -1.94 3.00 -26.09
C ARG A 166 -2.82 2.75 -24.85
N GLY A 167 -2.89 1.51 -24.34
CA GLY A 167 -3.74 1.14 -23.22
C GLY A 167 -3.45 1.95 -21.95
N PHE A 168 -2.19 2.04 -21.55
CA PHE A 168 -1.77 2.87 -20.42
C PHE A 168 -2.06 4.35 -20.66
N GLY A 169 -1.76 4.85 -21.87
CA GLY A 169 -2.03 6.23 -22.24
C GLY A 169 -3.51 6.60 -22.21
N LEU A 170 -4.39 5.68 -22.60
CA LEU A 170 -5.84 5.88 -22.56
C LEU A 170 -6.34 5.91 -21.11
N VAL A 171 -5.94 4.94 -20.29
CA VAL A 171 -6.30 4.90 -18.86
C VAL A 171 -5.80 6.16 -18.14
N TRP A 172 -4.54 6.53 -18.38
CA TRP A 172 -3.92 7.73 -17.82
C TRP A 172 -4.66 9.01 -18.21
N CYS A 173 -5.15 9.14 -19.45
CA CYS A 173 -5.83 10.35 -19.90
C CYS A 173 -7.32 10.43 -19.52
N VAL A 174 -8.02 9.30 -19.45
CA VAL A 174 -9.49 9.28 -19.40
C VAL A 174 -10.03 8.95 -18.01
N GLU A 175 -9.33 8.13 -17.23
CA GLU A 175 -9.80 7.73 -15.91
C GLU A 175 -9.52 8.83 -14.88
N GLU A 176 -10.56 9.22 -14.14
CA GLU A 176 -10.51 10.31 -13.19
C GLU A 176 -9.45 10.08 -12.11
N GLY A 177 -8.55 11.05 -11.92
CA GLY A 177 -7.52 11.02 -10.89
C GLY A 177 -6.29 10.17 -11.21
N VAL A 178 -6.28 9.38 -12.28
CA VAL A 178 -5.12 8.54 -12.63
C VAL A 178 -3.93 9.40 -13.04
N LYS A 179 -4.15 10.40 -13.90
CA LYS A 179 -3.10 11.33 -14.34
C LYS A 179 -2.50 12.11 -13.17
N GLU A 180 -3.35 12.67 -12.32
CA GLU A 180 -2.95 13.46 -11.16
C GLU A 180 -2.27 12.58 -10.11
N GLY A 181 -2.74 11.35 -9.92
CA GLY A 181 -2.18 10.38 -8.99
C GLY A 181 -0.79 9.90 -9.41
N LEU A 182 -0.61 9.48 -10.66
CA LEU A 182 0.65 8.90 -11.14
C LEU A 182 1.69 9.93 -11.61
N GLY A 183 1.26 11.01 -12.26
CA GLY A 183 2.17 11.90 -12.97
C GLY A 183 2.62 11.33 -14.32
N TRP A 184 3.76 11.77 -14.83
CA TRP A 184 4.29 11.32 -16.12
C TRP A 184 4.97 9.96 -16.03
N ALA A 185 5.04 9.26 -17.17
CA ALA A 185 5.81 8.03 -17.26
C ALA A 185 7.32 8.35 -17.19
N LEU A 186 8.07 7.49 -16.49
CA LEU A 186 9.51 7.64 -16.34
C LEU A 186 10.27 6.91 -17.45
N ASP A 187 9.71 5.81 -17.94
CA ASP A 187 10.30 4.93 -18.94
C ASP A 187 9.23 4.41 -19.92
N GLU A 188 9.67 3.84 -21.03
CA GLU A 188 8.79 3.18 -22.01
C GLU A 188 8.17 1.91 -21.41
N GLU A 189 6.98 1.55 -21.87
CA GLU A 189 6.32 0.28 -21.54
C GLU A 189 7.22 -0.93 -21.88
N GLN A 190 7.37 -1.85 -20.93
CA GLN A 190 8.17 -3.07 -21.08
C GLN A 190 7.29 -4.31 -20.93
N GLY A 191 7.52 -5.31 -21.77
CA GLY A 191 6.81 -6.58 -21.74
C GLY A 191 7.53 -7.66 -20.94
N TYR A 192 6.77 -8.45 -20.19
CA TYR A 192 7.26 -9.55 -19.37
C TYR A 192 6.31 -10.76 -19.46
N THR A 193 6.83 -11.96 -19.25
CA THR A 193 6.00 -13.14 -18.97
C THR A 193 6.09 -13.42 -17.49
N ASN A 194 5.02 -13.11 -16.75
CA ASN A 194 4.99 -13.13 -15.30
C ASN A 194 3.85 -13.99 -14.75
N GLU A 195 3.98 -14.35 -13.48
CA GLU A 195 2.99 -15.12 -12.75
C GLU A 195 1.95 -14.24 -12.04
N TRP A 196 0.73 -14.77 -11.92
CA TRP A 196 -0.31 -14.20 -11.05
C TRP A 196 -1.21 -15.30 -10.49
N GLN A 197 -1.88 -15.02 -9.37
CA GLN A 197 -2.83 -15.94 -8.76
C GLN A 197 -3.93 -15.19 -8.01
N VAL A 198 -5.17 -15.68 -8.15
CA VAL A 198 -6.35 -15.11 -7.49
C VAL A 198 -6.60 -15.80 -6.16
N PHE A 199 -7.05 -15.00 -5.20
CA PHE A 199 -7.42 -15.37 -3.86
C PHE A 199 -8.86 -14.95 -3.57
N GLU A 200 -9.41 -15.38 -2.45
CA GLU A 200 -10.79 -15.05 -2.04
C GLU A 200 -11.06 -13.55 -1.99
N ARG A 201 -10.06 -12.76 -1.60
CA ARG A 201 -10.16 -11.31 -1.34
C ARG A 201 -9.01 -10.53 -1.95
N GLY A 202 -8.60 -10.90 -3.16
CA GLY A 202 -7.57 -10.19 -3.89
C GLY A 202 -6.78 -11.08 -4.83
N GLU A 203 -5.61 -10.60 -5.22
CA GLU A 203 -4.71 -11.32 -6.10
C GLU A 203 -3.25 -10.98 -5.82
N MET A 204 -2.35 -11.88 -6.20
CA MET A 204 -0.92 -11.64 -6.19
C MET A 204 -0.38 -11.66 -7.61
N ILE A 205 0.49 -10.70 -7.95
CA ILE A 205 1.05 -10.51 -9.29
C ILE A 205 2.57 -10.31 -9.15
N VAL A 206 3.36 -11.02 -9.96
CA VAL A 206 4.80 -10.76 -10.10
C VAL A 206 5.01 -9.57 -11.04
N SER A 207 5.80 -8.60 -10.59
CA SER A 207 6.30 -7.50 -11.41
C SER A 207 7.74 -7.80 -11.83
N GLY A 208 7.93 -7.91 -13.15
CA GLY A 208 9.22 -8.12 -13.78
C GLY A 208 10.08 -6.86 -13.76
N ALA A 209 9.45 -5.68 -13.89
CA ALA A 209 10.17 -4.40 -13.84
C ALA A 209 10.67 -4.08 -12.43
N GLY A 210 9.83 -4.31 -11.41
CA GLY A 210 10.17 -4.01 -10.02
C GLY A 210 10.94 -5.11 -9.30
N HIS A 211 11.00 -6.33 -9.87
CA HIS A 211 11.48 -7.54 -9.16
C HIS A 211 10.76 -7.73 -7.81
N VAL A 212 9.45 -7.52 -7.80
CA VAL A 212 8.59 -7.63 -6.61
C VAL A 212 7.35 -8.46 -6.90
N VAL A 213 6.70 -8.91 -5.85
CA VAL A 213 5.35 -9.45 -5.84
C VAL A 213 4.44 -8.42 -5.21
N TYR A 214 3.40 -8.00 -5.94
CA TYR A 214 2.32 -7.21 -5.38
C TYR A 214 1.22 -8.13 -4.86
N ALA A 215 0.76 -7.87 -3.64
CA ALA A 215 -0.47 -8.43 -3.08
C ALA A 215 -1.54 -7.34 -3.12
N LEU A 216 -2.48 -7.46 -4.06
CA LEU A 216 -3.58 -6.55 -4.29
C LEU A 216 -4.80 -7.02 -3.49
N PHE A 217 -5.18 -6.29 -2.45
CA PHE A 217 -6.31 -6.65 -1.60
C PHE A 217 -7.62 -6.08 -2.18
N ALA A 218 -8.73 -6.77 -1.92
CA ALA A 218 -10.07 -6.35 -2.35
C ALA A 218 -10.58 -5.06 -1.65
N ASP A 219 -9.85 -4.54 -0.67
CA ASP A 219 -10.12 -3.25 -0.01
C ASP A 219 -9.36 -2.08 -0.65
N ASP A 220 -8.88 -2.28 -1.88
CA ASP A 220 -8.14 -1.32 -2.70
C ASP A 220 -6.74 -0.94 -2.18
N THR A 221 -6.21 -1.67 -1.19
CA THR A 221 -4.83 -1.51 -0.73
C THR A 221 -3.91 -2.56 -1.34
N PHE A 222 -2.60 -2.30 -1.35
CA PHE A 222 -1.62 -3.32 -1.73
C PHE A 222 -0.37 -3.33 -0.85
N LEU A 223 0.32 -4.46 -0.85
CA LEU A 223 1.65 -4.62 -0.28
C LEU A 223 2.63 -5.12 -1.34
N GLU A 224 3.89 -4.71 -1.24
CA GLU A 224 4.99 -5.20 -2.10
C GLU A 224 5.91 -6.14 -1.33
N TYR A 225 6.42 -7.17 -2.01
CA TYR A 225 7.40 -8.10 -1.46
C TYR A 225 8.53 -8.33 -2.47
N PRO A 226 9.81 -8.19 -2.11
CA PRO A 226 10.92 -8.40 -3.05
C PRO A 226 11.00 -9.87 -3.47
N VAL A 227 11.10 -10.12 -4.78
CA VAL A 227 11.42 -11.45 -5.33
C VAL A 227 12.84 -11.82 -4.90
N ARG A 228 12.99 -12.99 -4.27
CA ARG A 228 14.29 -13.51 -3.80
C ARG A 228 14.93 -14.46 -4.78
#